data_AF-A0A2W6Z4J9-F1
#
_entry.id   AF-A0A2W6Z4J9-F1
#
_cell.length_a   1.000
_cell.length_b   1.000
_cell.length_c   1.000
_cell.angle_alpha   90.00
_cell.angle_beta   90.00
_cell.angle_gamma   90.00
#
_symmetry.space_group_name_H-M   'P 1'
#
loop_
_entity.id
_entity.type
_entity.pdbx_description
1 polymer ?
#
loop_
_entity_poly.entity_id
_entity_poly.type
_entity_poly.pdbx_seq_one_letter_code
_entity_poly.pdbx_strand_id
1 'polypeptide(L)'
;MNGDGSAGDRGELVFVYGTLKRGEPNHGWLRGARFLGRRRLPGVRMHDLGPYPMAVPAAGEEQKGKPGRLPLIHGELFRVDAAGLAGLDRLEDVPNDYRRLRLVLSDGMPAWVYLGRAEQVIGAAPVPLGDWGTKPVFSYGSNLCPDQLAARCKGWDGSGQVARLEGWRWGISKVRSPGRGSGQPGEGAAGIQSDPGAHCWGVVHHLGPADQHALDRHEGVAAGHYRTQTLTVTTLQGECFPVSTYVPTPEWSADGLRPSPDYADRIRRGSAHWPLPELWRRTLEAALDGELGSELGGTGSPAWPCSHPTPARPPLARLDSPPSGPSHSRAAMNIQVGCRLTATFFQPTPLVLLLQPHHSRQADLIAPDPIDVQPAVPLEQGTDGFGNRFCRLVAPPGESRFSLRTVVSDSGSPDPVVPTARRLPVQELPPEVLADLNASRYCETDRLGEIAWNLFGNCPPGWPLVQAICDHVHNHIRFSGDHASSTKSAFDAFMEGRGVCRDFAHLAITFCRCLNIPARYCTGYLGHTGISFDPEPIDFSAWFEAYLDGRWYTFDARFNTPRIGRVLIARGRDAADVPFLRSFGEHQLTGFEVITEALEPG
;
A
#
# COMPACT_ATOMS: atom_id res chain seq x y z
N MET A 1 25.53 -33.45 -31.43
CA MET A 1 24.88 -32.27 -32.06
C MET A 1 23.43 -32.31 -31.57
N ASN A 2 22.94 -31.45 -30.69
CA ASN A 2 23.27 -30.06 -30.43
C ASN A 2 23.19 -29.76 -28.93
N GLY A 3 24.25 -29.14 -28.41
CA GLY A 3 24.12 -28.27 -27.25
C GLY A 3 23.90 -26.85 -27.76
N ASP A 4 22.99 -26.13 -27.12
CA ASP A 4 23.14 -24.70 -26.80
C ASP A 4 22.03 -24.30 -25.82
N GLY A 5 22.26 -24.62 -24.54
CA GLY A 5 21.52 -24.03 -23.43
C GLY A 5 22.37 -22.89 -22.87
N SER A 6 21.97 -21.66 -23.15
CA SER A 6 22.69 -20.43 -22.84
C SER A 6 23.25 -20.37 -21.40
N ALA A 7 24.57 -20.53 -21.27
CA ALA A 7 25.33 -20.42 -20.03
C ALA A 7 25.57 -18.95 -19.57
N GLY A 8 24.63 -18.05 -19.83
CA GLY A 8 24.84 -16.59 -19.73
C GLY A 8 24.39 -15.90 -18.44
N ASP A 9 23.70 -16.57 -17.50
CA ASP A 9 22.99 -15.88 -16.40
C ASP A 9 23.35 -16.34 -14.96
N ARG A 10 24.45 -17.08 -14.76
CA ARG A 10 24.88 -17.57 -13.42
C ARG A 10 25.71 -16.54 -12.63
N GLY A 11 25.13 -15.40 -12.30
CA GLY A 11 25.78 -14.38 -11.45
C GLY A 11 24.96 -14.00 -10.23
N GLU A 12 25.63 -13.72 -9.12
CA GLU A 12 25.04 -13.30 -7.84
C GLU A 12 24.73 -11.79 -7.85
N LEU A 13 23.68 -11.39 -7.13
CA LEU A 13 23.32 -9.98 -6.98
C LEU A 13 24.06 -9.38 -5.78
N VAL A 14 24.77 -8.27 -6.00
CA VAL A 14 25.52 -7.56 -4.96
C VAL A 14 25.10 -6.10 -4.95
N PHE A 15 24.67 -5.62 -3.79
CA PHE A 15 24.33 -4.22 -3.57
C PHE A 15 25.51 -3.51 -2.90
N VAL A 16 25.96 -2.42 -3.52
CA VAL A 16 27.08 -1.60 -3.04
C VAL A 16 26.62 -0.19 -2.73
N TYR A 17 27.07 0.36 -1.61
CA TYR A 17 26.61 1.68 -1.11
C TYR A 17 27.75 2.68 -0.86
N GLY A 18 29.00 2.22 -0.82
CA GLY A 18 30.17 3.02 -0.45
C GLY A 18 31.21 3.10 -1.56
N THR A 19 32.48 2.84 -1.21
CA THR A 19 33.64 3.02 -2.10
C THR A 19 33.63 2.15 -3.38
N LEU A 20 32.72 1.17 -3.46
CA LEU A 20 32.52 0.30 -4.62
C LEU A 20 31.55 0.89 -5.67
N LYS A 21 30.79 1.95 -5.35
CA LYS A 21 29.89 2.61 -6.30
C LYS A 21 30.67 3.18 -7.50
N ARG A 22 30.00 3.35 -8.64
CA ARG A 22 30.60 4.01 -9.82
C ARG A 22 31.11 5.41 -9.44
N GLY A 23 32.35 5.71 -9.85
CA GLY A 23 33.03 6.97 -9.55
C GLY A 23 33.83 6.97 -8.24
N GLU A 24 33.73 5.92 -7.43
CA GLU A 24 34.45 5.79 -6.16
C GLU A 24 35.76 4.96 -6.29
N PRO A 25 36.72 5.11 -5.36
CA PRO A 25 38.08 4.56 -5.51
C PRO A 25 38.16 3.04 -5.70
N ASN A 26 37.27 2.27 -5.07
CA ASN A 26 37.30 0.81 -5.13
C ASN A 26 36.43 0.24 -6.25
N HIS A 27 35.80 1.06 -7.09
CA HIS A 27 34.95 0.57 -8.18
C HIS A 27 35.63 -0.42 -9.13
N GLY A 28 36.97 -0.34 -9.27
CA GLY A 28 37.76 -1.26 -10.08
C GLY A 28 37.61 -2.75 -9.72
N TRP A 29 37.20 -3.08 -8.49
CA TRP A 29 36.92 -4.45 -8.04
C TRP A 29 35.65 -5.06 -8.65
N LEU A 30 34.76 -4.22 -9.20
CA LEU A 30 33.57 -4.66 -9.94
C LEU A 30 33.82 -4.76 -11.45
N ARG A 31 35.07 -4.81 -11.89
CA ARG A 31 35.39 -4.96 -13.32
C ARG A 31 34.81 -6.27 -13.86
N GLY A 32 33.99 -6.16 -14.90
CA GLY A 32 33.27 -7.31 -15.48
C GLY A 32 31.90 -7.58 -14.86
N ALA A 33 31.55 -6.92 -13.76
CA ALA A 33 30.20 -6.97 -13.20
C ALA A 33 29.22 -6.16 -14.07
N ARG A 34 27.97 -6.62 -14.15
CA ARG A 34 26.91 -5.94 -14.89
C ARG A 34 26.13 -5.03 -13.94
N PHE A 35 26.10 -3.73 -14.22
CA PHE A 35 25.25 -2.77 -13.52
C PHE A 35 23.76 -3.01 -13.83
N LEU A 36 22.93 -3.07 -12.80
CA LEU A 36 21.47 -3.31 -12.89
C LEU A 36 20.62 -2.11 -12.44
N GLY A 37 21.27 -1.02 -12.04
CA GLY A 37 20.60 0.21 -11.63
C GLY A 37 20.82 0.58 -10.17
N ARG A 38 20.38 1.78 -9.80
CA ARG A 38 20.38 2.26 -8.42
C ARG A 38 19.26 1.57 -7.63
N ARG A 39 19.50 1.32 -6.35
CA ARG A 39 18.57 0.68 -5.41
C ARG A 39 18.70 1.31 -4.02
N ARG A 40 17.81 0.94 -3.11
CA ARG A 40 17.96 1.27 -1.68
C ARG A 40 17.89 0.02 -0.82
N LEU A 41 18.51 0.13 0.35
CA LEU A 41 18.46 -0.89 1.38
C LEU A 41 17.85 -0.26 2.65
N PRO A 42 16.67 -0.72 3.10
CA PRO A 42 16.06 -0.26 4.34
C PRO A 42 16.66 -0.96 5.56
N GLY A 43 16.47 -0.36 6.74
CA GLY A 43 16.83 -0.97 8.04
C GLY A 43 18.32 -0.89 8.38
N VAL A 44 19.08 -0.08 7.65
CA VAL A 44 20.51 0.14 7.87
C VAL A 44 20.81 1.63 7.90
N ARG A 45 21.82 2.00 8.69
CA ARG A 45 22.34 3.37 8.76
C ARG A 45 23.76 3.39 8.25
N MET A 46 24.08 4.38 7.44
CA MET A 46 25.43 4.60 6.92
C MET A 46 26.13 5.70 7.70
N HIS A 47 27.34 5.42 8.14
CA HIS A 47 28.19 6.33 8.89
C HIS A 47 29.45 6.66 8.10
N ASP A 48 29.92 7.89 8.23
CA ASP A 48 31.14 8.40 7.63
C ASP A 48 32.33 8.13 8.56
N LEU A 49 33.25 7.27 8.15
CA LEU A 49 34.50 6.98 8.87
C LEU A 49 35.68 7.83 8.36
N GLY A 50 35.43 8.75 7.43
CA GLY A 50 36.42 9.59 6.76
C GLY A 50 36.72 9.08 5.34
N PRO A 51 37.66 8.14 5.16
CA PRO A 51 38.04 7.67 3.83
C PRO A 51 37.01 6.74 3.18
N TYR A 52 36.08 6.19 3.94
CA TYR A 52 35.02 5.31 3.45
C TYR A 52 33.79 5.34 4.37
N PRO A 53 32.60 5.00 3.86
CA PRO A 53 31.43 4.82 4.70
C PRO A 53 31.33 3.39 5.22
N MET A 54 30.62 3.20 6.32
CA MET A 54 30.23 1.89 6.81
C MET A 54 28.73 1.85 7.09
N ALA A 55 28.03 0.90 6.48
CA ALA A 55 26.63 0.63 6.83
C ALA A 55 26.56 -0.42 7.93
N VAL A 56 25.77 -0.13 8.96
CA VAL A 56 25.46 -1.03 10.07
C VAL A 56 23.95 -1.22 10.17
N PRO A 57 23.46 -2.35 10.70
CA PRO A 57 22.06 -2.50 11.05
C PRO A 57 21.61 -1.35 11.96
N ALA A 58 20.42 -0.79 11.71
CA ALA A 58 19.87 0.24 12.58
C ALA A 58 19.72 -0.27 14.03
N ALA A 59 19.82 0.60 15.04
CA ALA A 59 19.69 0.17 16.44
C ALA A 59 18.27 -0.32 16.77
N GLY A 60 18.10 -1.13 17.82
CA GLY A 60 16.82 -1.76 18.18
C GLY A 60 15.63 -0.80 18.40
N GLU A 61 15.87 0.45 18.84
CA GLU A 61 14.82 1.48 18.93
C GLU A 61 14.45 2.08 17.57
N GLU A 62 15.42 2.20 16.66
CA GLU A 62 15.18 2.61 15.28
C GLU A 62 14.50 1.50 14.47
N GLN A 63 14.83 0.23 14.74
CA GLN A 63 14.16 -0.95 14.18
C GLN A 63 12.72 -1.13 14.69
N LYS A 64 12.37 -0.55 15.85
CA LYS A 64 10.98 -0.44 16.35
C LYS A 64 10.19 0.69 15.69
N GLY A 65 10.83 1.50 14.85
CA GLY A 65 10.18 2.53 14.05
C GLY A 65 9.25 1.93 12.99
N LYS A 66 8.15 2.64 12.72
CA LYS A 66 7.22 2.42 11.60
C LYS A 66 7.99 2.04 10.30
N PRO A 67 7.76 0.89 9.65
CA PRO A 67 8.19 0.62 8.28
C PRO A 67 7.90 1.80 7.33
N GLY A 68 8.91 2.30 6.60
CA GLY A 68 8.83 3.56 5.84
C GLY A 68 9.43 4.80 6.55
N ARG A 69 9.76 4.69 7.85
CA ARG A 69 10.62 5.63 8.60
C ARG A 69 11.96 5.03 9.02
N LEU A 70 12.18 3.75 8.73
CA LEU A 70 13.47 3.11 8.96
C LEU A 70 14.56 3.84 8.18
N PRO A 71 15.76 4.01 8.75
CA PRO A 71 16.88 4.53 7.99
C PRO A 71 17.11 3.65 6.77
N LEU A 72 17.36 4.30 5.64
CA LEU A 72 17.62 3.67 4.36
C LEU A 72 18.89 4.26 3.79
N ILE A 73 19.56 3.46 2.97
CA ILE A 73 20.75 3.89 2.25
C ILE A 73 20.55 3.69 0.76
N HIS A 74 21.15 4.58 -0.03
CA HIS A 74 21.17 4.51 -1.49
C HIS A 74 22.43 3.81 -1.96
N GLY A 75 22.29 3.01 -3.01
CA GLY A 75 23.40 2.28 -3.58
C GLY A 75 23.12 1.83 -5.01
N GLU A 76 23.95 0.93 -5.48
CA GLU A 76 23.97 0.41 -6.83
C GLU A 76 23.93 -1.12 -6.79
N LEU A 77 23.11 -1.71 -7.65
CA LEU A 77 22.98 -3.16 -7.77
C LEU A 77 23.81 -3.65 -8.96
N PHE A 78 24.62 -4.66 -8.71
CA PHE A 78 25.44 -5.32 -9.72
C PHE A 78 25.18 -6.82 -9.74
N ARG A 79 25.29 -7.42 -10.92
CA ARG A 79 25.45 -8.86 -11.08
C ARG A 79 26.95 -9.18 -11.16
N VAL A 80 27.43 -10.00 -10.24
CA VAL A 80 28.84 -10.36 -10.08
C VAL A 80 28.98 -11.87 -10.21
N ASP A 81 30.01 -12.35 -10.91
CA ASP A 81 30.31 -13.78 -10.98
C ASP A 81 30.94 -14.29 -9.66
N ALA A 82 31.12 -15.61 -9.56
CA ALA A 82 31.68 -16.22 -8.36
C ALA A 82 33.11 -15.74 -8.03
N ALA A 83 33.93 -15.46 -9.05
CA ALA A 83 35.30 -15.01 -8.87
C ALA A 83 35.37 -13.56 -8.36
N GLY A 84 34.55 -12.68 -8.92
CA GLY A 84 34.38 -11.31 -8.47
C GLY A 84 33.82 -11.26 -7.06
N LEU A 85 32.83 -12.08 -6.74
CA LEU A 85 32.26 -12.14 -5.40
C LEU A 85 33.30 -12.59 -4.35
N ALA A 86 34.12 -13.59 -4.67
CA ALA A 86 35.24 -14.00 -3.81
C ALA A 86 36.35 -12.94 -3.72
N GLY A 87 36.52 -12.11 -4.76
CA GLY A 87 37.41 -10.95 -4.73
C GLY A 87 36.92 -9.87 -3.76
N LEU A 88 35.62 -9.59 -3.76
CA LEU A 88 35.00 -8.66 -2.82
C LEU A 88 35.09 -9.16 -1.38
N ASP A 89 34.90 -10.45 -1.11
CA ASP A 89 35.08 -11.01 0.24
C ASP A 89 36.48 -10.78 0.79
N ARG A 90 37.52 -10.83 -0.07
CA ARG A 90 38.90 -10.53 0.32
C ARG A 90 39.14 -9.05 0.54
N LEU A 91 38.52 -8.19 -0.25
CA LEU A 91 38.63 -6.73 -0.08
C LEU A 91 37.99 -6.27 1.23
N GLU A 92 36.80 -6.79 1.53
CA GLU A 92 35.99 -6.41 2.70
C GLU A 92 36.34 -7.24 3.96
N ASP A 93 37.43 -8.03 3.90
CA ASP A 93 37.92 -8.93 4.96
C ASP A 93 36.81 -9.69 5.70
N VAL A 94 35.98 -10.43 4.95
CA VAL A 94 34.84 -11.18 5.52
C VAL A 94 35.32 -12.46 6.21
N PRO A 95 34.85 -12.78 7.45
CA PRO A 95 33.83 -12.10 8.26
C PRO A 95 34.36 -11.16 9.35
N ASN A 96 35.62 -10.74 9.27
CA ASN A 96 36.31 -9.97 10.30
C ASN A 96 35.80 -8.53 10.34
N ASP A 97 36.12 -7.74 9.31
CA ASP A 97 35.77 -6.31 9.23
C ASP A 97 34.32 -6.11 8.80
N TYR A 98 33.87 -6.84 7.79
CA TYR A 98 32.48 -6.86 7.33
C TYR A 98 31.86 -8.25 7.41
N ARG A 99 30.54 -8.30 7.55
CA ARG A 99 29.73 -9.51 7.36
C ARG A 99 28.97 -9.41 6.05
N ARG A 100 29.11 -10.43 5.21
CA ARG A 100 28.28 -10.55 4.01
C ARG A 100 26.95 -11.20 4.35
N LEU A 101 25.87 -10.45 4.21
CA LEU A 101 24.51 -10.87 4.50
C LEU A 101 23.65 -10.80 3.24
N ARG A 102 22.69 -11.71 3.12
CA ARG A 102 21.69 -11.66 2.06
C ARG A 102 20.48 -10.89 2.57
N LEU A 103 20.31 -9.66 2.07
CA LEU A 103 19.27 -8.74 2.51
C LEU A 103 18.32 -8.41 1.36
N VAL A 104 17.11 -7.99 1.72
CA VAL A 104 16.08 -7.59 0.76
C VAL A 104 16.14 -6.08 0.55
N LEU A 105 16.34 -5.66 -0.69
CA LEU A 105 16.32 -4.27 -1.10
C LEU A 105 14.89 -3.69 -1.06
N SER A 106 14.76 -2.37 -1.15
CA SER A 106 13.46 -1.67 -1.09
C SER A 106 12.45 -2.11 -2.15
N ASP A 107 12.90 -2.65 -3.27
CA ASP A 107 12.07 -3.18 -4.36
C ASP A 107 11.74 -4.68 -4.20
N GLY A 108 12.15 -5.31 -3.10
CA GLY A 108 11.92 -6.73 -2.82
C GLY A 108 13.02 -7.66 -3.36
N MET A 109 14.01 -7.14 -4.07
CA MET A 109 15.08 -7.98 -4.62
C MET A 109 16.08 -8.40 -3.54
N PRO A 110 16.38 -9.70 -3.38
CA PRO A 110 17.44 -10.15 -2.48
C PRO A 110 18.82 -9.92 -3.10
N ALA A 111 19.74 -9.34 -2.35
CA ALA A 111 21.13 -9.11 -2.76
C ALA A 111 22.11 -9.35 -1.61
N TRP A 112 23.35 -9.70 -1.95
CA TRP A 112 24.46 -9.70 -1.02
C TRP A 112 24.86 -8.27 -0.67
N VAL A 113 25.06 -8.03 0.63
CA VAL A 113 25.45 -6.74 1.19
C VAL A 113 26.54 -6.98 2.23
N TYR A 114 27.58 -6.14 2.21
CA TYR A 114 28.63 -6.12 3.23
C TYR A 114 28.23 -5.11 4.30
N LEU A 115 27.97 -5.57 5.53
CA LEU A 115 27.64 -4.70 6.66
C LEU A 115 28.71 -4.78 7.74
N GLY A 116 29.04 -3.65 8.33
CA GLY A 116 29.89 -3.56 9.52
C GLY A 116 29.09 -3.87 10.81
N ARG A 117 29.77 -3.74 11.94
CA ARG A 117 29.19 -3.92 13.28
C ARG A 117 29.00 -2.57 13.95
N ALA A 118 27.99 -2.47 14.81
CA ALA A 118 27.62 -1.20 15.46
C ALA A 118 28.79 -0.59 16.27
N GLU A 119 29.67 -1.42 16.82
CA GLU A 119 30.82 -0.99 17.62
C GLU A 119 31.88 -0.27 16.79
N GLN A 120 31.96 -0.53 15.48
CA GLN A 120 32.94 0.06 14.57
C GLN A 120 32.60 1.51 14.17
N VAL A 121 31.36 1.94 14.40
CA VAL A 121 30.87 3.28 14.01
C VAL A 121 30.57 4.18 15.21
N ILE A 122 30.98 3.80 16.42
CA ILE A 122 30.80 4.62 17.62
C ILE A 122 31.52 5.96 17.43
N GLY A 123 30.77 7.06 17.53
CA GLY A 123 31.30 8.42 17.36
C GLY A 123 31.38 8.90 15.90
N ALA A 124 31.06 8.06 14.92
CA ALA A 124 31.04 8.43 13.51
C ALA A 124 29.73 9.13 13.12
N ALA A 125 29.84 10.21 12.33
CA ALA A 125 28.69 10.97 11.88
C ALA A 125 27.84 10.18 10.86
N PRO A 126 26.50 10.29 10.87
CA PRO A 126 25.67 9.67 9.85
C PRO A 126 25.84 10.35 8.49
N VAL A 127 25.85 9.57 7.41
CA VAL A 127 25.88 10.11 6.05
C VAL A 127 24.53 10.75 5.72
N PRO A 128 24.49 12.03 5.28
CA PRO A 128 23.24 12.72 4.96
C PRO A 128 22.42 11.98 3.89
N LEU A 129 21.12 11.82 4.15
CA LEU A 129 20.16 11.09 3.28
C LEU A 129 20.60 9.66 2.91
N GLY A 130 21.59 9.09 3.60
CA GLY A 130 22.04 7.72 3.37
C GLY A 130 22.66 7.49 1.99
N ASP A 131 23.23 8.49 1.33
CA ASP A 131 23.85 8.34 0.01
C ASP A 131 25.31 8.81 0.03
N TRP A 132 26.25 7.91 -0.23
CA TRP A 132 27.69 8.22 -0.19
C TRP A 132 28.18 8.79 -1.52
N GLY A 133 28.95 9.87 -1.50
CA GLY A 133 29.50 10.50 -2.71
C GLY A 133 28.47 11.25 -3.57
N THR A 134 27.17 11.05 -3.33
CA THR A 134 26.06 11.72 -4.03
C THR A 134 24.94 12.11 -3.06
N LYS A 135 24.01 12.96 -3.51
CA LYS A 135 22.78 13.31 -2.79
C LYS A 135 21.56 13.12 -3.71
N PRO A 136 20.44 12.54 -3.24
CA PRO A 136 19.22 12.48 -4.03
C PRO A 136 18.53 13.86 -4.09
N VAL A 137 18.29 14.35 -5.30
CA VAL A 137 17.71 15.66 -5.60
C VAL A 137 16.47 15.51 -6.47
N PHE A 138 15.34 16.04 -6.02
CA PHE A 138 14.07 16.00 -6.74
C PHE A 138 13.85 17.25 -7.58
N SER A 139 13.73 17.05 -8.89
CA SER A 139 13.46 18.06 -9.91
C SER A 139 12.00 17.98 -10.36
N TYR A 140 11.30 19.12 -10.37
CA TYR A 140 9.90 19.23 -10.79
C TYR A 140 9.64 20.36 -11.80
N GLY A 141 10.69 21.08 -12.20
CA GLY A 141 10.61 22.21 -13.14
C GLY A 141 11.51 22.00 -14.35
N SER A 142 12.16 23.05 -14.83
CA SER A 142 13.04 22.96 -16.01
C SER A 142 14.19 21.96 -15.92
N ASN A 143 14.60 21.54 -14.70
CA ASN A 143 15.61 20.49 -14.50
C ASN A 143 15.08 19.08 -14.82
N LEU A 144 13.79 18.92 -15.15
CA LEU A 144 13.27 17.71 -15.77
C LEU A 144 13.90 17.47 -17.15
N CYS A 145 14.35 18.53 -17.85
CA CYS A 145 15.00 18.42 -19.15
C CYS A 145 16.44 17.90 -19.01
N PRO A 146 16.78 16.73 -19.60
CA PRO A 146 18.13 16.16 -19.52
C PRO A 146 19.22 17.11 -20.02
N ASP A 147 19.01 17.77 -21.17
CA ASP A 147 19.99 18.70 -21.75
C ASP A 147 20.33 19.84 -20.79
N GLN A 148 19.31 20.37 -20.10
CA GLN A 148 19.51 21.43 -19.13
C GLN A 148 20.27 20.93 -17.90
N LEU A 149 19.89 19.77 -17.38
CA LEU A 149 20.54 19.21 -16.19
C LEU A 149 22.00 18.87 -16.49
N ALA A 150 22.30 18.23 -17.63
CA ALA A 150 23.67 17.94 -18.07
C ALA A 150 24.50 19.21 -18.34
N ALA A 151 23.87 20.29 -18.78
CA ALA A 151 24.56 21.58 -18.94
C ALA A 151 25.03 22.15 -17.59
N ARG A 152 24.21 22.01 -16.54
CA ARG A 152 24.45 22.53 -15.19
C ARG A 152 25.31 21.62 -14.32
N CYS A 153 25.09 20.32 -14.42
CA CYS A 153 25.67 19.27 -13.59
C CYS A 153 26.52 18.36 -14.49
N LYS A 154 27.83 18.63 -14.56
CA LYS A 154 28.76 17.94 -15.47
C LYS A 154 29.07 16.52 -15.03
N GLY A 155 28.93 16.20 -13.75
CA GLY A 155 29.11 14.86 -13.21
C GLY A 155 27.83 14.01 -13.18
N TRP A 156 26.70 14.55 -13.66
CA TRP A 156 25.44 13.79 -13.70
C TRP A 156 25.54 12.61 -14.67
N ASP A 157 25.18 11.43 -14.20
CA ASP A 157 25.31 10.16 -14.93
C ASP A 157 24.16 9.88 -15.92
N GLY A 158 23.30 10.86 -16.18
CA GLY A 158 22.13 10.73 -17.04
C GLY A 158 20.96 9.96 -16.41
N SER A 159 21.12 9.42 -15.19
CA SER A 159 20.07 8.65 -14.54
C SER A 159 19.05 9.52 -13.81
N GLY A 160 17.82 9.02 -13.74
CA GLY A 160 16.73 9.66 -13.02
C GLY A 160 15.65 8.64 -12.67
N GLN A 161 14.98 8.85 -11.54
CA GLN A 161 13.84 8.02 -11.13
C GLN A 161 12.60 8.89 -10.93
N VAL A 162 11.52 8.54 -11.62
CA VAL A 162 10.22 9.22 -11.46
C VAL A 162 9.68 8.97 -10.06
N ALA A 163 9.26 10.05 -9.40
CA ALA A 163 8.66 10.00 -8.07
C ALA A 163 7.58 11.07 -7.92
N ARG A 164 6.66 10.83 -6.99
CA ARG A 164 5.59 11.71 -6.56
C ARG A 164 5.90 12.32 -5.21
N LEU A 165 5.61 13.59 -5.05
CA LEU A 165 5.69 14.36 -3.83
C LEU A 165 4.25 14.67 -3.37
N GLU A 166 3.87 14.17 -2.20
CA GLU A 166 2.52 14.31 -1.62
C GLU A 166 2.40 15.53 -0.72
N GLY A 167 1.25 16.20 -0.76
CA GLY A 167 1.00 17.39 0.06
C GLY A 167 1.63 18.66 -0.52
N TRP A 168 1.96 18.66 -1.82
CA TRP A 168 2.61 19.78 -2.51
C TRP A 168 1.94 20.05 -3.85
N ARG A 169 1.40 21.27 -3.99
CA ARG A 169 0.86 21.79 -5.24
C ARG A 169 1.98 22.34 -6.09
N TRP A 170 2.05 21.92 -7.34
CA TRP A 170 2.95 22.49 -8.33
C TRP A 170 2.26 23.62 -9.10
N GLY A 171 3.02 24.63 -9.49
CA GLY A 171 2.55 25.67 -10.40
C GLY A 171 3.68 26.60 -10.86
N ILE A 172 3.36 27.52 -11.76
CA ILE A 172 4.26 28.63 -12.09
C ILE A 172 4.05 29.70 -11.04
N SER A 173 4.78 29.60 -9.94
CA SER A 173 4.59 30.41 -8.75
C SER A 173 5.86 31.12 -8.27
N LYS A 174 6.98 30.96 -8.98
CA LYS A 174 8.26 31.57 -8.61
C LYS A 174 8.56 32.80 -9.49
N VAL A 175 8.75 33.95 -8.86
CA VAL A 175 9.07 35.22 -9.53
C VAL A 175 10.48 35.17 -10.15
N ARG A 176 10.65 35.71 -11.35
CA ARG A 176 11.98 35.87 -11.98
C ARG A 176 12.61 37.20 -11.61
N SER A 177 13.92 37.17 -11.36
CA SER A 177 14.69 38.38 -11.02
C SER A 177 14.88 39.25 -12.28
N PRO A 178 14.62 40.58 -12.23
CA PRO A 178 14.70 41.46 -13.40
C PRO A 178 16.11 41.56 -14.04
N GLY A 179 17.17 41.15 -13.33
CA GLY A 179 18.57 41.37 -13.74
C GLY A 179 19.24 40.24 -14.52
N ARG A 180 18.62 39.05 -14.66
CA ARG A 180 19.11 37.99 -15.56
C ARG A 180 18.13 37.94 -16.73
N GLY A 181 18.50 38.55 -17.85
CA GLY A 181 17.64 38.86 -19.01
C GLY A 181 16.54 37.83 -19.33
N SER A 182 15.39 38.38 -19.76
CA SER A 182 14.16 37.71 -20.22
C SER A 182 13.14 37.28 -19.14
N GLY A 183 12.68 38.23 -18.33
CA GLY A 183 11.39 38.09 -17.65
C GLY A 183 10.55 39.33 -17.86
N GLN A 184 9.52 39.28 -18.69
CA GLN A 184 8.52 40.35 -18.71
C GLN A 184 7.76 40.38 -17.37
N PRO A 185 7.21 41.53 -16.95
CA PRO A 185 6.31 41.58 -15.79
C PRO A 185 5.21 40.52 -15.91
N GLY A 186 5.04 39.68 -14.89
CA GLY A 186 4.09 38.56 -14.90
C GLY A 186 4.69 37.21 -15.33
N GLU A 187 5.96 37.15 -15.72
CA GLU A 187 6.65 35.88 -15.99
C GLU A 187 7.20 35.20 -14.73
N GLY A 188 7.06 33.88 -14.68
CA GLY A 188 7.49 33.04 -13.56
C GLY A 188 8.24 31.77 -13.96
N ALA A 189 8.66 31.05 -12.94
CA ALA A 189 9.25 29.72 -13.02
C ALA A 189 8.47 28.74 -12.13
N ALA A 190 8.74 27.45 -12.32
CA ALA A 190 8.10 26.39 -11.55
C ALA A 190 8.40 26.51 -10.06
N GLY A 191 7.37 26.37 -9.24
CA GLY A 191 7.45 26.32 -7.79
C GLY A 191 6.51 25.26 -7.24
N ILE A 192 6.76 24.88 -5.99
CA ILE A 192 5.86 24.03 -5.21
C ILE A 192 5.46 24.74 -3.92
N GLN A 193 4.22 24.55 -3.50
CA GLN A 193 3.67 25.09 -2.27
C GLN A 193 2.99 23.98 -1.47
N SER A 194 3.04 24.05 -0.15
CA SER A 194 2.35 23.07 0.69
C SER A 194 0.84 23.15 0.48
N ASP A 195 0.25 22.00 0.17
CA ASP A 195 -1.18 21.80 -0.03
C ASP A 195 -1.51 20.33 0.25
N PRO A 196 -2.13 20.00 1.40
CA PRO A 196 -2.37 18.61 1.81
C PRO A 196 -3.17 17.77 0.81
N GLY A 197 -3.98 18.38 -0.05
CA GLY A 197 -4.78 17.68 -1.06
C GLY A 197 -4.09 17.55 -2.43
N ALA A 198 -2.94 18.18 -2.62
CA ALA A 198 -2.24 18.20 -3.89
C ALA A 198 -1.04 17.28 -3.92
N HIS A 199 -0.60 16.94 -5.13
CA HIS A 199 0.62 16.20 -5.35
C HIS A 199 1.39 16.76 -6.55
N CYS A 200 2.69 16.48 -6.60
CA CYS A 200 3.58 16.89 -7.67
C CYS A 200 4.43 15.72 -8.13
N TRP A 201 4.47 15.45 -9.43
CA TRP A 201 5.41 14.48 -9.98
C TRP A 201 6.69 15.17 -10.48
N GLY A 202 7.79 14.45 -10.36
CA GLY A 202 9.11 14.89 -10.81
C GLY A 202 10.09 13.73 -10.89
N VAL A 203 11.37 14.07 -10.95
CA VAL A 203 12.46 13.09 -11.13
C VAL A 203 13.52 13.29 -10.07
N VAL A 204 13.90 12.19 -9.42
CA VAL A 204 15.03 12.15 -8.48
C VAL A 204 16.31 11.84 -9.25
N HIS A 205 17.31 12.71 -9.10
CA HIS A 205 18.66 12.53 -9.61
C HIS A 205 19.64 12.36 -8.44
N HIS A 206 20.74 11.67 -8.66
CA HIS A 206 21.82 11.53 -7.69
C HIS A 206 22.99 12.41 -8.11
N LEU A 207 23.25 13.48 -7.36
CA LEU A 207 24.23 14.50 -7.75
C LEU A 207 25.41 14.52 -6.77
N GLY A 208 26.63 14.60 -7.30
CA GLY A 208 27.84 14.77 -6.50
C GLY A 208 27.95 16.18 -5.92
N PRO A 209 28.88 16.43 -4.97
CA PRO A 209 29.02 17.73 -4.31
C PRO A 209 29.23 18.91 -5.26
N ALA A 210 30.03 18.73 -6.32
CA ALA A 210 30.30 19.77 -7.31
C ALA A 210 29.04 20.13 -8.12
N ASP A 211 28.24 19.13 -8.51
CA ASP A 211 27.00 19.31 -9.25
C ASP A 211 25.91 19.94 -8.38
N GLN A 212 25.81 19.52 -7.11
CA GLN A 212 24.91 20.13 -6.13
C GLN A 212 25.23 21.62 -5.95
N HIS A 213 26.50 21.96 -5.80
CA HIS A 213 26.93 23.35 -5.65
C HIS A 213 26.66 24.18 -6.92
N ALA A 214 26.83 23.58 -8.11
CA ALA A 214 26.44 24.23 -9.37
C ALA A 214 24.94 24.50 -9.43
N LEU A 215 24.12 23.54 -9.00
CA LEU A 215 22.67 23.66 -8.96
C LEU A 215 22.21 24.74 -7.97
N ASP A 216 22.79 24.79 -6.77
CA ASP A 216 22.49 25.82 -5.75
C ASP A 216 22.75 27.25 -6.28
N ARG A 217 23.80 27.45 -7.08
CA ARG A 217 24.07 28.73 -7.76
C ARG A 217 23.05 29.06 -8.85
N HIS A 218 22.57 28.06 -9.58
CA HIS A 218 21.55 28.24 -10.61
C HIS A 218 20.18 28.55 -10.01
N GLU A 219 19.81 27.87 -8.92
CA GLU A 219 18.56 28.11 -8.19
C GLU A 219 18.65 29.39 -7.34
N GLY A 220 19.84 29.96 -7.15
CA GLY A 220 20.01 31.22 -6.42
C GLY A 220 19.77 31.08 -4.93
N VAL A 221 20.19 29.96 -4.35
CA VAL A 221 20.01 29.65 -2.91
C VAL A 221 20.67 30.71 -2.04
N ALA A 222 21.91 31.10 -2.37
CA ALA A 222 22.63 32.17 -1.65
C ALA A 222 21.97 33.55 -1.80
N ALA A 223 21.21 33.77 -2.87
CA ALA A 223 20.45 35.00 -3.11
C ALA A 223 19.03 34.94 -2.54
N GLY A 224 18.66 33.84 -1.87
CA GLY A 224 17.35 33.65 -1.25
C GLY A 224 16.20 33.42 -2.23
N HIS A 225 16.47 33.09 -3.50
CA HIS A 225 15.40 32.84 -4.50
C HIS A 225 14.64 31.54 -4.24
N TYR A 226 15.38 30.50 -3.83
CA TYR A 226 14.85 29.22 -3.39
C TYR A 226 15.58 28.84 -2.11
N ARG A 227 14.89 28.13 -1.22
CA ARG A 227 15.52 27.41 -0.11
C ARG A 227 15.62 25.93 -0.45
N THR A 228 16.70 25.29 0.02
CA THR A 228 16.78 23.83 -0.02
C THR A 228 15.90 23.25 1.10
N GLN A 229 15.08 22.26 0.77
CA GLN A 229 14.23 21.57 1.73
C GLN A 229 14.31 20.06 1.51
N THR A 230 14.38 19.30 2.60
CA THR A 230 14.28 17.84 2.54
C THR A 230 12.82 17.43 2.61
N LEU A 231 12.35 16.73 1.58
CA LEU A 231 10.98 16.22 1.47
C LEU A 231 11.00 14.72 1.21
N THR A 232 9.88 14.04 1.45
CA THR A 232 9.73 12.62 1.14
C THR A 232 9.02 12.46 -0.19
N VAL A 233 9.56 11.63 -1.07
CA VAL A 233 8.91 11.27 -2.34
C VAL A 233 8.62 9.78 -2.38
N THR A 234 7.67 9.40 -3.22
CA THR A 234 7.22 8.03 -3.45
C THR A 234 7.42 7.67 -4.92
N THR A 235 8.19 6.63 -5.22
CA THR A 235 8.40 6.17 -6.61
C THR A 235 7.14 5.51 -7.17
N LEU A 236 7.10 5.28 -8.49
CA LEU A 236 6.03 4.49 -9.11
C LEU A 236 5.90 3.08 -8.50
N GLN A 237 7.00 2.53 -8.02
CA GLN A 237 7.07 1.25 -7.34
C GLN A 237 6.75 1.34 -5.84
N GLY A 238 6.27 2.48 -5.34
CA GLY A 238 5.86 2.67 -3.95
C GLY A 238 7.03 2.85 -2.97
N GLU A 239 8.26 3.04 -3.44
CA GLU A 239 9.40 3.28 -2.55
C GLU A 239 9.35 4.71 -2.01
N CYS A 240 9.33 4.87 -0.68
CA CYS A 240 9.35 6.18 -0.03
C CYS A 240 10.73 6.51 0.53
N PHE A 241 11.30 7.67 0.18
CA PHE A 241 12.59 8.10 0.72
C PHE A 241 12.77 9.63 0.71
N PRO A 242 13.63 10.17 1.61
CA PRO A 242 13.88 11.60 1.67
C PRO A 242 14.79 12.06 0.54
N VAL A 243 14.49 13.22 -0.02
CA VAL A 243 15.22 13.88 -1.11
C VAL A 243 15.40 15.35 -0.81
N SER A 244 16.47 15.92 -1.34
CA SER A 244 16.66 17.37 -1.38
C SER A 244 15.82 17.95 -2.52
N THR A 245 15.14 19.06 -2.31
CA THR A 245 14.55 19.84 -3.40
C THR A 245 14.66 21.33 -3.13
N TYR A 246 14.27 22.16 -4.09
CA TYR A 246 14.27 23.61 -3.99
C TYR A 246 12.83 24.08 -3.85
N VAL A 247 12.53 24.93 -2.86
CA VAL A 247 11.20 25.52 -2.66
C VAL A 247 11.35 27.04 -2.76
N PRO A 248 10.53 27.75 -3.57
CA PRO A 248 10.58 29.21 -3.61
C PRO A 248 10.40 29.79 -2.21
N THR A 249 11.16 30.83 -1.90
CA THR A 249 10.96 31.59 -0.66
C THR A 249 9.72 32.48 -0.78
N PRO A 250 9.07 32.85 0.34
CA PRO A 250 7.85 33.67 0.30
C PRO A 250 8.01 34.98 -0.49
N GLU A 251 9.19 35.61 -0.41
CA GLU A 251 9.51 36.87 -1.08
C GLU A 251 9.63 36.71 -2.61
N TRP A 252 9.83 35.48 -3.08
CA TRP A 252 9.99 35.11 -4.48
C TRP A 252 8.81 34.27 -4.99
N SER A 253 7.71 34.22 -4.24
CA SER A 253 6.51 33.48 -4.61
C SER A 253 5.34 34.41 -4.90
N ALA A 254 4.65 34.21 -6.02
CA ALA A 254 3.46 34.95 -6.41
C ALA A 254 2.52 34.08 -7.26
N ASP A 255 1.22 34.34 -7.15
CA ASP A 255 0.19 33.66 -7.93
C ASP A 255 0.00 34.32 -9.31
N GLY A 256 -0.57 33.58 -10.26
CA GLY A 256 -0.95 34.09 -11.58
C GLY A 256 0.21 34.36 -12.54
N LEU A 257 1.42 33.87 -12.25
CA LEU A 257 2.57 34.01 -13.14
C LEU A 257 2.44 33.05 -14.35
N ARG A 258 2.98 33.46 -15.49
CA ARG A 258 3.05 32.64 -16.71
C ARG A 258 4.49 32.29 -17.05
N PRO A 259 4.79 31.09 -17.55
CA PRO A 259 6.15 30.75 -17.95
C PRO A 259 6.50 31.43 -19.28
N SER A 260 7.77 31.76 -19.51
CA SER A 260 8.23 32.15 -20.84
C SER A 260 8.13 30.95 -21.81
N PRO A 261 7.87 31.15 -23.12
CA PRO A 261 7.74 30.06 -24.08
C PRO A 261 8.92 29.07 -24.06
N ASP A 262 10.15 29.59 -24.06
CA ASP A 262 11.38 28.78 -23.99
C ASP A 262 11.53 27.99 -22.68
N TYR A 263 10.90 28.44 -21.60
CA TYR A 263 10.94 27.75 -20.32
C TYR A 263 9.88 26.66 -20.26
N ALA A 264 8.67 26.97 -20.74
CA ALA A 264 7.60 25.99 -20.90
C ALA A 264 8.06 24.83 -21.81
N ASP A 265 8.70 25.12 -22.95
CA ASP A 265 9.25 24.10 -23.85
C ASP A 265 10.23 23.15 -23.14
N ARG A 266 11.14 23.68 -22.32
CA ARG A 266 12.06 22.82 -21.56
C ARG A 266 11.34 21.88 -20.61
N ILE A 267 10.31 22.38 -19.91
CA ILE A 267 9.52 21.53 -19.01
C ILE A 267 8.79 20.45 -19.83
N ARG A 268 8.18 20.80 -20.97
CA ARG A 268 7.52 19.83 -21.86
C ARG A 268 8.48 18.76 -22.39
N ARG A 269 9.67 19.15 -22.84
CA ARG A 269 10.71 18.18 -23.26
C ARG A 269 11.14 17.28 -22.11
N GLY A 270 11.29 17.83 -20.91
CA GLY A 270 11.55 17.04 -19.71
C GLY A 270 10.43 16.07 -19.38
N SER A 271 9.17 16.53 -19.36
CA SER A 271 8.01 15.68 -19.03
C SER A 271 7.73 14.61 -20.09
N ALA A 272 8.16 14.81 -21.33
CA ALA A 272 8.10 13.81 -22.40
C ALA A 272 9.25 12.79 -22.35
N HIS A 273 10.42 13.18 -21.84
CA HIS A 273 11.58 12.29 -21.74
C HIS A 273 11.40 11.22 -20.66
N TRP A 274 10.83 11.59 -19.52
CA TRP A 274 10.65 10.68 -18.39
C TRP A 274 9.26 10.02 -18.42
N PRO A 275 9.10 8.80 -17.90
CA PRO A 275 7.82 8.10 -17.84
C PRO A 275 6.92 8.66 -16.72
N LEU A 276 6.61 9.96 -16.76
CA LEU A 276 5.66 10.61 -15.87
C LEU A 276 4.22 10.14 -16.19
N PRO A 277 3.32 10.04 -15.21
CA PRO A 277 1.94 9.64 -15.47
C PRO A 277 1.24 10.56 -16.47
N GLU A 278 0.46 9.97 -17.37
CA GLU A 278 -0.18 10.71 -18.46
C GLU A 278 -1.16 11.78 -17.97
N LEU A 279 -1.89 11.50 -16.88
CA LEU A 279 -2.76 12.50 -16.26
C LEU A 279 -1.96 13.71 -15.76
N TRP A 280 -0.80 13.46 -15.13
CA TRP A 280 0.08 14.53 -14.64
C TRP A 280 0.67 15.36 -15.78
N ARG A 281 1.12 14.72 -16.86
CA ARG A 281 1.64 15.41 -18.05
C ARG A 281 0.62 16.38 -18.62
N ARG A 282 -0.65 15.95 -18.75
CA ARG A 282 -1.74 16.81 -19.21
C ARG A 282 -2.02 17.99 -18.27
N THR A 283 -2.03 17.75 -16.96
CA THR A 283 -2.18 18.85 -15.97
C THR A 283 -1.03 19.85 -16.07
N LEU A 284 0.20 19.36 -16.23
CA LEU A 284 1.38 20.18 -16.40
C LEU A 284 1.31 21.01 -17.69
N GLU A 285 0.87 20.42 -18.80
CA GLU A 285 0.70 21.11 -20.08
C GLU A 285 -0.34 22.24 -19.98
N ALA A 286 -1.54 21.94 -19.47
CA ALA A 286 -2.59 22.94 -19.27
C ALA A 286 -2.15 24.11 -18.37
N ALA A 287 -1.32 23.82 -17.37
CA ALA A 287 -0.77 24.84 -16.48
C ALA A 287 0.26 25.74 -17.18
N LEU A 288 1.08 25.16 -18.07
CA LEU A 288 2.07 25.89 -18.85
C LEU A 288 1.39 26.80 -19.90
N ASP A 289 0.27 26.38 -20.45
CA ASP A 289 -0.53 27.15 -21.40
C ASP A 289 -1.36 28.26 -20.72
N GLY A 290 -1.42 28.23 -19.38
CA GLY A 290 -2.16 29.20 -18.58
C GLY A 290 -3.67 29.04 -18.69
N GLU A 291 -4.14 27.83 -19.01
CA GLU A 291 -5.54 27.43 -19.11
C GLU A 291 -6.13 27.07 -17.73
N LEU A 292 -5.28 26.88 -16.71
CA LEU A 292 -5.70 26.73 -15.31
C LEU A 292 -6.21 28.03 -14.65
N GLY A 293 -6.42 29.09 -15.44
CA GLY A 293 -6.86 30.41 -14.98
C GLY A 293 -7.94 31.04 -15.85
N SER A 294 -9.12 30.39 -15.99
CA SER A 294 -10.41 31.08 -16.26
C SER A 294 -11.66 30.18 -16.20
N GLU A 295 -11.56 28.88 -15.91
CA GLU A 295 -12.71 28.04 -15.60
C GLU A 295 -12.41 27.19 -14.36
N LEU A 296 -12.61 27.77 -13.17
CA LEU A 296 -12.94 27.11 -11.88
C LEU A 296 -13.08 28.17 -10.77
N GLY A 297 -13.63 29.33 -11.14
CA GLY A 297 -13.88 30.47 -10.26
C GLY A 297 -15.20 31.14 -10.63
N GLY A 298 -16.30 30.42 -10.44
CA GLY A 298 -17.66 30.89 -10.71
C GLY A 298 -18.64 30.12 -9.85
N THR A 299 -19.23 30.81 -8.89
CA THR A 299 -20.28 30.35 -7.99
C THR A 299 -21.42 29.64 -8.72
N GLY A 300 -21.59 28.36 -8.44
CA GLY A 300 -22.69 27.52 -8.91
C GLY A 300 -23.11 26.52 -7.85
N SER A 301 -23.45 27.01 -6.65
CA SER A 301 -24.36 26.28 -5.78
C SER A 301 -25.70 26.15 -6.51
N PRO A 302 -26.31 24.97 -6.61
CA PRO A 302 -27.76 24.92 -6.55
C PRO A 302 -28.13 25.32 -5.12
N ALA A 303 -28.42 26.60 -4.92
CA ALA A 303 -29.07 27.07 -3.72
C ALA A 303 -30.43 26.38 -3.61
N TRP A 304 -30.52 25.36 -2.76
CA TRP A 304 -31.80 24.90 -2.25
C TRP A 304 -32.27 25.92 -1.22
N PRO A 305 -33.49 26.46 -1.32
CA PRO A 305 -33.96 27.50 -0.41
C PRO A 305 -34.07 26.93 1.02
N CYS A 306 -33.25 27.46 1.93
CA CYS A 306 -33.50 27.36 3.36
C CYS A 306 -34.75 28.19 3.68
N SER A 307 -35.86 27.50 3.90
CA SER A 307 -36.98 28.00 4.70
C SER A 307 -37.35 26.88 5.66
N HIS A 308 -37.03 27.07 6.95
CA HIS A 308 -37.53 26.20 8.00
C HIS A 308 -39.07 26.23 8.02
N PRO A 309 -39.68 25.08 8.30
CA PRO A 309 -40.59 25.04 9.43
C PRO A 309 -40.26 23.86 10.36
N THR A 310 -40.07 24.15 11.64
CA THR A 310 -40.33 23.19 12.73
C THR A 310 -41.82 23.29 13.10
N PRO A 311 -42.48 22.34 13.79
CA PRO A 311 -42.21 20.91 14.05
C PRO A 311 -43.42 20.00 13.69
N ALA A 312 -43.22 18.66 13.66
CA ALA A 312 -44.16 17.71 14.29
C ALA A 312 -43.53 16.30 14.38
N ARG A 313 -43.52 15.74 15.60
CA ARG A 313 -43.12 14.37 15.92
C ARG A 313 -44.28 13.41 15.58
N PRO A 314 -44.09 12.30 14.84
CA PRO A 314 -44.99 11.16 14.90
C PRO A 314 -44.35 9.98 15.65
N PRO A 315 -45.17 9.02 16.15
CA PRO A 315 -44.77 8.10 17.18
C PRO A 315 -43.95 6.92 16.64
N LEU A 316 -43.14 6.33 17.53
CA LEU A 316 -42.51 5.02 17.35
C LEU A 316 -43.57 3.98 16.94
N ALA A 317 -43.46 3.44 15.72
CA ALA A 317 -44.26 2.33 15.24
C ALA A 317 -43.35 1.20 14.73
N ARG A 318 -43.85 -0.03 14.94
CA ARG A 318 -43.14 -1.31 14.96
C ARG A 318 -42.63 -1.75 13.58
N LEU A 319 -41.61 -2.60 13.62
CA LEU A 319 -41.10 -3.45 12.53
C LEU A 319 -42.23 -4.08 11.73
N ASP A 320 -42.30 -3.78 10.42
CA ASP A 320 -42.86 -4.63 9.39
C ASP A 320 -42.12 -4.40 8.06
N SER A 321 -42.00 -5.49 7.30
CA SER A 321 -41.18 -5.76 6.10
C SER A 321 -41.12 -4.68 5.00
N PRO A 322 -40.06 -4.63 4.17
CA PRO A 322 -39.90 -3.60 3.14
C PRO A 322 -40.86 -3.80 1.94
N PRO A 323 -41.24 -2.73 1.22
CA PRO A 323 -42.16 -2.81 0.09
C PRO A 323 -41.45 -3.25 -1.19
N SER A 324 -42.12 -4.12 -1.95
CA SER A 324 -41.69 -4.64 -3.26
C SER A 324 -41.93 -3.62 -4.39
N GLY A 325 -40.84 -3.05 -4.92
CA GLY A 325 -40.78 -2.40 -6.23
C GLY A 325 -40.38 -3.40 -7.33
N PRO A 326 -40.61 -3.11 -8.63
CA PRO A 326 -40.65 -4.12 -9.68
C PRO A 326 -39.24 -4.69 -9.94
N SER A 327 -39.05 -5.97 -9.60
CA SER A 327 -37.81 -6.70 -9.88
C SER A 327 -37.83 -7.21 -11.32
N HIS A 328 -36.89 -6.74 -12.15
CA HIS A 328 -36.40 -7.57 -13.24
C HIS A 328 -35.63 -8.74 -12.61
N SER A 329 -36.33 -9.86 -12.35
CA SER A 329 -35.72 -11.05 -11.76
C SER A 329 -34.75 -11.66 -12.76
N ARG A 330 -33.45 -11.41 -12.57
CA ARG A 330 -32.44 -12.38 -13.01
C ARG A 330 -32.75 -13.69 -12.26
N ALA A 331 -32.74 -14.81 -12.98
CA ALA A 331 -32.97 -16.12 -12.40
C ALA A 331 -31.98 -16.37 -11.25
N ALA A 332 -32.47 -16.90 -10.12
CA ALA A 332 -31.63 -17.29 -9.01
C ALA A 332 -30.54 -18.26 -9.49
N MET A 333 -29.31 -18.03 -9.06
CA MET A 333 -28.14 -18.81 -9.42
C MET A 333 -27.82 -19.79 -8.30
N ASN A 334 -27.41 -21.01 -8.64
CA ASN A 334 -26.97 -21.99 -7.65
C ASN A 334 -25.45 -22.01 -7.59
N ILE A 335 -24.89 -21.96 -6.39
CA ILE A 335 -23.45 -21.98 -6.15
C ILE A 335 -23.12 -23.22 -5.33
N GLN A 336 -22.29 -24.08 -5.89
CA GLN A 336 -21.69 -25.16 -5.14
C GLN A 336 -20.53 -24.61 -4.31
N VAL A 337 -20.61 -24.79 -3.00
CA VAL A 337 -19.56 -24.37 -2.06
C VAL A 337 -19.08 -25.55 -1.25
N GLY A 338 -17.81 -25.52 -0.85
CA GLY A 338 -17.26 -26.56 -0.01
C GLY A 338 -15.78 -26.39 0.27
N CYS A 339 -15.26 -27.27 1.12
CA CYS A 339 -13.83 -27.32 1.42
C CYS A 339 -13.41 -28.72 1.85
N ARG A 340 -12.11 -28.99 1.74
CA ARG A 340 -11.45 -30.16 2.29
C ARG A 340 -10.18 -29.71 3.03
N LEU A 341 -10.14 -29.95 4.32
CA LEU A 341 -9.01 -29.67 5.20
C LEU A 341 -8.42 -30.99 5.67
N THR A 342 -7.10 -31.13 5.61
CA THR A 342 -6.38 -32.28 6.18
C THR A 342 -5.37 -31.75 7.17
N ALA A 343 -5.37 -32.28 8.39
CA ALA A 343 -4.45 -31.89 9.44
C ALA A 343 -3.96 -33.10 10.23
N THR A 344 -2.69 -33.06 10.65
CA THR A 344 -2.07 -34.05 11.52
C THR A 344 -2.04 -33.54 12.96
N PHE A 345 -2.51 -34.36 13.89
CA PHE A 345 -2.53 -34.08 15.32
C PHE A 345 -1.59 -35.02 16.08
N PHE A 346 -0.89 -34.52 17.08
CA PHE A 346 0.11 -35.31 17.84
C PHE A 346 -0.46 -35.92 19.13
N GLN A 347 -1.65 -35.49 19.53
CA GLN A 347 -2.39 -35.95 20.70
C GLN A 347 -3.91 -35.78 20.46
N PRO A 348 -4.80 -36.37 21.28
CA PRO A 348 -6.22 -36.04 21.21
C PRO A 348 -6.41 -34.53 21.37
N THR A 349 -6.90 -33.86 20.32
CA THR A 349 -6.88 -32.40 20.23
C THR A 349 -8.30 -31.87 20.07
N PRO A 350 -8.84 -31.12 21.05
CA PRO A 350 -10.13 -30.46 20.91
C PRO A 350 -10.08 -29.42 19.79
N LEU A 351 -11.12 -29.40 18.96
CA LEU A 351 -11.30 -28.47 17.85
C LEU A 351 -12.65 -27.77 17.90
N VAL A 352 -12.69 -26.56 17.37
CA VAL A 352 -13.91 -25.86 16.95
C VAL A 352 -13.75 -25.46 15.49
N LEU A 353 -14.66 -25.91 14.63
CA LEU A 353 -14.68 -25.69 13.20
C LEU A 353 -15.80 -24.72 12.80
N LEU A 354 -15.50 -23.81 11.88
CA LEU A 354 -16.44 -22.89 11.24
C LEU A 354 -16.35 -23.09 9.72
N LEU A 355 -17.08 -24.07 9.18
CA LEU A 355 -17.02 -24.42 7.75
C LEU A 355 -18.40 -24.31 7.05
N GLN A 356 -19.48 -24.28 7.83
CA GLN A 356 -20.84 -24.24 7.30
C GLN A 356 -21.25 -22.81 6.93
N PRO A 357 -22.09 -22.62 5.89
CA PRO A 357 -22.74 -21.35 5.64
C PRO A 357 -23.44 -20.81 6.90
N HIS A 358 -23.24 -19.53 7.17
CA HIS A 358 -23.77 -18.82 8.34
C HIS A 358 -25.29 -18.98 8.44
N HIS A 359 -25.85 -18.94 9.66
CA HIS A 359 -27.29 -19.18 9.86
C HIS A 359 -28.19 -18.24 9.03
N SER A 360 -27.72 -17.04 8.70
CA SER A 360 -28.46 -16.09 7.85
C SER A 360 -28.63 -16.55 6.40
N ARG A 361 -27.90 -17.57 5.96
CA ARG A 361 -28.00 -18.21 4.65
C ARG A 361 -28.75 -19.54 4.71
N GLN A 362 -29.31 -19.92 5.86
CA GLN A 362 -30.00 -21.22 6.02
C GLN A 362 -31.17 -21.37 5.05
N ALA A 363 -31.90 -20.28 4.78
CA ALA A 363 -33.01 -20.27 3.83
C ALA A 363 -32.55 -20.40 2.37
N ASP A 364 -31.27 -20.10 2.09
CA ASP A 364 -30.67 -20.16 0.77
C ASP A 364 -30.06 -21.55 0.48
N LEU A 365 -29.98 -22.45 1.46
CA LEU A 365 -29.44 -23.80 1.27
C LEU A 365 -30.39 -24.68 0.45
N ILE A 366 -29.87 -25.23 -0.65
CA ILE A 366 -30.59 -26.16 -1.53
C ILE A 366 -30.26 -27.62 -1.18
N ALA A 367 -29.05 -27.85 -0.67
CA ALA A 367 -28.60 -29.17 -0.24
C ALA A 367 -28.20 -29.15 1.25
N PRO A 368 -28.25 -30.31 1.94
CA PRO A 368 -27.66 -30.45 3.27
C PRO A 368 -26.17 -30.09 3.26
N ASP A 369 -25.66 -29.60 4.38
CA ASP A 369 -24.27 -29.16 4.54
C ASP A 369 -23.57 -29.84 5.73
N PRO A 370 -23.54 -31.19 5.78
CA PRO A 370 -22.86 -31.90 6.86
C PRO A 370 -21.34 -31.68 6.77
N ILE A 371 -20.70 -31.63 7.93
CA ILE A 371 -19.24 -31.73 8.04
C ILE A 371 -18.91 -33.21 8.21
N ASP A 372 -18.26 -33.80 7.22
CA ASP A 372 -17.70 -35.16 7.29
C ASP A 372 -16.30 -35.11 7.92
N VAL A 373 -16.05 -35.99 8.87
CA VAL A 373 -14.77 -36.08 9.59
C VAL A 373 -14.24 -37.50 9.53
N GLN A 374 -13.00 -37.66 9.08
CA GLN A 374 -12.33 -38.95 8.97
C GLN A 374 -11.01 -38.91 9.75
N PRO A 375 -10.75 -39.82 10.71
CA PRO A 375 -11.67 -40.87 11.17
C PRO A 375 -12.91 -40.29 11.88
N ALA A 376 -14.00 -41.06 11.87
CA ALA A 376 -15.27 -40.63 12.45
C ALA A 376 -15.15 -40.43 13.97
N VAL A 377 -15.62 -39.29 14.44
CA VAL A 377 -15.67 -38.92 15.86
C VAL A 377 -17.01 -38.25 16.19
N PRO A 378 -17.42 -38.21 17.46
CA PRO A 378 -18.60 -37.44 17.86
C PRO A 378 -18.46 -35.96 17.50
N LEU A 379 -19.51 -35.43 16.88
CA LEU A 379 -19.61 -34.03 16.46
C LEU A 379 -20.72 -33.35 17.24
N GLU A 380 -20.43 -32.17 17.80
CA GLU A 380 -21.41 -31.32 18.45
C GLU A 380 -21.57 -30.03 17.67
N GLN A 381 -22.78 -29.73 17.21
CA GLN A 381 -23.07 -28.51 16.46
C GLN A 381 -23.76 -27.47 17.33
N GLY A 382 -23.50 -26.19 17.05
CA GLY A 382 -24.14 -25.08 17.73
C GLY A 382 -24.01 -23.77 16.98
N THR A 383 -24.45 -22.69 17.63
CA THR A 383 -24.35 -21.32 17.10
C THR A 383 -23.74 -20.42 18.17
N ASP A 384 -22.75 -19.61 17.79
CA ASP A 384 -22.11 -18.66 18.72
C ASP A 384 -22.88 -17.33 18.84
N GLY A 385 -22.37 -16.41 19.65
CA GLY A 385 -23.01 -15.11 19.89
C GLY A 385 -23.07 -14.16 18.68
N PHE A 386 -22.33 -14.44 17.60
CA PHE A 386 -22.38 -13.68 16.34
C PHE A 386 -23.33 -14.32 15.32
N GLY A 387 -23.79 -15.54 15.60
CA GLY A 387 -24.59 -16.35 14.70
C GLY A 387 -23.79 -17.36 13.88
N ASN A 388 -22.50 -17.54 14.15
CA ASN A 388 -21.70 -18.49 13.38
C ASN A 388 -22.04 -19.91 13.78
N ARG A 389 -22.23 -20.78 12.77
CA ARG A 389 -22.45 -22.20 13.00
C ARG A 389 -21.11 -22.87 13.24
N PHE A 390 -20.98 -23.51 14.39
CA PHE A 390 -19.75 -24.21 14.76
C PHE A 390 -19.98 -25.71 14.89
N CYS A 391 -18.91 -26.47 14.65
CA CYS A 391 -18.82 -27.89 14.97
C CYS A 391 -17.65 -28.12 15.93
N ARG A 392 -17.94 -28.69 17.10
CA ARG A 392 -16.96 -29.03 18.13
C ARG A 392 -16.72 -30.53 18.14
N LEU A 393 -15.45 -30.92 18.20
CA LEU A 393 -15.04 -32.33 18.24
C LEU A 393 -13.66 -32.48 18.92
N VAL A 394 -13.22 -33.72 19.13
CA VAL A 394 -11.84 -34.04 19.54
C VAL A 394 -11.21 -34.89 18.43
N ALA A 395 -10.22 -34.35 17.74
CA ALA A 395 -9.50 -35.08 16.70
C ALA A 395 -8.53 -36.09 17.36
N PRO A 396 -8.49 -37.35 16.91
CA PRO A 396 -7.53 -38.31 17.43
C PRO A 396 -6.10 -37.98 16.96
N PRO A 397 -5.06 -38.50 17.63
CA PRO A 397 -3.70 -38.46 17.11
C PRO A 397 -3.62 -39.10 15.72
N GLY A 398 -2.81 -38.51 14.84
CA GLY A 398 -2.69 -38.89 13.44
C GLY A 398 -3.37 -37.91 12.50
N GLU A 399 -3.52 -38.31 11.24
CA GLU A 399 -4.19 -37.51 10.22
C GLU A 399 -5.71 -37.52 10.44
N SER A 400 -6.33 -36.34 10.39
CA SER A 400 -7.77 -36.18 10.26
C SER A 400 -8.11 -35.31 9.05
N ARG A 401 -9.17 -35.69 8.34
CA ARG A 401 -9.73 -34.96 7.21
C ARG A 401 -11.11 -34.44 7.57
N PHE A 402 -11.35 -33.18 7.25
CA PHE A 402 -12.63 -32.49 7.42
C PHE A 402 -13.11 -32.07 6.04
N SER A 403 -14.36 -32.38 5.70
CA SER A 403 -14.91 -31.96 4.41
C SER A 403 -16.36 -31.52 4.51
N LEU A 404 -16.70 -30.53 3.70
CA LEU A 404 -18.06 -30.03 3.54
C LEU A 404 -18.28 -29.71 2.07
N ARG A 405 -19.47 -30.05 1.56
CA ARG A 405 -19.93 -29.64 0.23
C ARG A 405 -21.44 -29.44 0.28
N THR A 406 -21.91 -28.31 -0.20
CA THR A 406 -23.33 -27.98 -0.29
C THR A 406 -23.61 -27.09 -1.48
N VAL A 407 -24.88 -26.80 -1.74
CA VAL A 407 -25.35 -25.92 -2.81
C VAL A 407 -26.20 -24.83 -2.18
N VAL A 408 -25.88 -23.58 -2.49
CA VAL A 408 -26.54 -22.38 -1.98
C VAL A 408 -27.15 -21.61 -3.14
N SER A 409 -28.41 -21.22 -3.01
CA SER A 409 -29.06 -20.29 -3.92
C SER A 409 -28.53 -18.87 -3.69
N ASP A 410 -28.30 -18.13 -4.76
CA ASP A 410 -27.88 -16.74 -4.73
C ASP A 410 -28.69 -15.92 -5.73
N SER A 411 -28.89 -14.63 -5.44
CA SER A 411 -29.67 -13.77 -6.33
C SER A 411 -28.97 -13.50 -7.67
N GLY A 412 -27.67 -13.80 -7.79
CA GLY A 412 -26.87 -13.50 -8.98
C GLY A 412 -26.66 -11.99 -9.19
N SER A 413 -26.98 -11.17 -8.19
CA SER A 413 -26.83 -9.73 -8.20
C SER A 413 -25.52 -9.33 -7.50
N PRO A 414 -24.81 -8.29 -7.98
CA PRO A 414 -23.64 -7.78 -7.27
C PRO A 414 -24.00 -7.26 -5.87
N ASP A 415 -23.00 -7.19 -4.99
CA ASP A 415 -23.09 -6.52 -3.69
C ASP A 415 -23.77 -5.13 -3.86
N PRO A 416 -24.82 -4.80 -3.07
CA PRO A 416 -25.54 -3.54 -3.22
C PRO A 416 -24.65 -2.32 -2.98
N VAL A 417 -24.70 -1.33 -3.88
CA VAL A 417 -23.99 -0.04 -3.75
C VAL A 417 -24.98 1.07 -3.46
N VAL A 418 -24.81 1.77 -2.34
CA VAL A 418 -25.74 2.84 -1.91
C VAL A 418 -24.96 4.11 -1.53
N PRO A 419 -24.55 4.94 -2.51
CA PRO A 419 -23.70 6.12 -2.25
C PRO A 419 -24.33 7.16 -1.32
N THR A 420 -25.65 7.12 -1.16
CA THR A 420 -26.43 8.00 -0.29
C THR A 420 -26.54 7.49 1.15
N ALA A 421 -26.08 6.28 1.47
CA ALA A 421 -26.16 5.73 2.82
C ALA A 421 -25.32 6.57 3.79
N ARG A 422 -25.93 6.97 4.91
CA ARG A 422 -25.36 7.93 5.86
C ARG A 422 -24.70 7.21 7.03
N ARG A 423 -23.66 7.83 7.60
CA ARG A 423 -23.14 7.43 8.92
C ARG A 423 -24.12 7.92 9.98
N LEU A 424 -24.62 7.01 10.81
CA LEU A 424 -25.43 7.38 11.97
C LEU A 424 -24.53 7.95 13.08
N PRO A 425 -24.95 9.04 13.76
CA PRO A 425 -24.29 9.48 14.98
C PRO A 425 -24.25 8.36 16.04
N VAL A 426 -23.20 8.31 16.86
CA VAL A 426 -23.00 7.20 17.82
C VAL A 426 -24.17 7.06 18.80
N GLN A 427 -24.75 8.17 19.24
CA GLN A 427 -25.92 8.18 20.14
C GLN A 427 -27.22 7.64 19.51
N GLU A 428 -27.26 7.46 18.19
CA GLU A 428 -28.39 6.90 17.45
C GLU A 428 -28.15 5.44 17.03
N LEU A 429 -26.94 4.90 17.29
CA LEU A 429 -26.64 3.51 16.96
C LEU A 429 -27.40 2.54 17.88
N PRO A 430 -27.96 1.46 17.31
CA PRO A 430 -28.55 0.39 18.12
C PRO A 430 -27.52 -0.27 19.05
N PRO A 431 -27.90 -0.70 20.27
CA PRO A 431 -26.97 -1.31 21.23
C PRO A 431 -26.17 -2.50 20.66
N GLU A 432 -26.78 -3.29 19.78
CA GLU A 432 -26.19 -4.50 19.21
C GLU A 432 -25.01 -4.25 18.27
N VAL A 433 -24.84 -3.03 17.73
CA VAL A 433 -23.70 -2.68 16.85
C VAL A 433 -22.58 -1.96 17.59
N LEU A 434 -22.78 -1.57 18.87
CA LEU A 434 -21.78 -0.83 19.63
C LEU A 434 -20.50 -1.63 19.86
N ALA A 435 -20.60 -2.95 19.96
CA ALA A 435 -19.44 -3.83 20.10
C ALA A 435 -18.50 -3.76 18.86
N ASP A 436 -19.05 -3.46 17.69
CA ASP A 436 -18.32 -3.36 16.41
C ASP A 436 -17.63 -2.00 16.22
N LEU A 437 -17.70 -1.10 17.20
CA LEU A 437 -16.87 0.10 17.28
C LEU A 437 -15.54 -0.15 18.02
N ASN A 438 -15.47 -1.21 18.83
CA ASN A 438 -14.34 -1.44 19.73
C ASN A 438 -13.10 -1.96 18.98
N ALA A 439 -11.92 -1.63 19.52
CA ALA A 439 -10.69 -2.32 19.18
C ALA A 439 -10.82 -3.84 19.40
N SER A 440 -10.08 -4.61 18.64
CA SER A 440 -10.00 -6.08 18.78
C SER A 440 -8.58 -6.57 18.51
N ARG A 441 -8.31 -7.87 18.67
CA ARG A 441 -6.95 -8.46 18.62
C ARG A 441 -6.15 -8.04 17.38
N TYR A 442 -6.80 -7.97 16.22
CA TYR A 442 -6.16 -7.61 14.96
C TYR A 442 -6.55 -6.22 14.45
N CYS A 443 -7.37 -5.47 15.19
CA CYS A 443 -7.87 -4.14 14.80
C CYS A 443 -7.53 -3.09 15.86
N GLU A 444 -6.27 -2.63 15.90
CA GLU A 444 -5.74 -1.71 16.92
C GLU A 444 -6.08 -0.25 16.60
N THR A 445 -7.29 0.19 16.96
CA THR A 445 -7.77 1.56 16.72
C THR A 445 -6.93 2.62 17.44
N ASP A 446 -6.33 2.29 18.58
CA ASP A 446 -5.45 3.16 19.35
C ASP A 446 -4.16 3.50 18.60
N ARG A 447 -3.66 2.59 17.76
CA ARG A 447 -2.43 2.78 16.97
C ARG A 447 -2.67 3.46 15.63
N LEU A 448 -3.87 3.31 15.07
CA LEU A 448 -4.24 3.80 13.74
C LEU A 448 -5.19 5.01 13.77
N GLY A 449 -5.68 5.44 14.94
CA GLY A 449 -6.65 6.53 15.08
C GLY A 449 -6.20 7.85 14.45
N GLU A 450 -5.03 8.36 14.82
CA GLU A 450 -4.49 9.61 14.27
C GLU A 450 -4.27 9.52 12.75
N ILE A 451 -3.79 8.36 12.26
CA ILE A 451 -3.60 8.11 10.83
C ILE A 451 -4.95 8.15 10.10
N ALA A 452 -5.98 7.49 10.65
CA ALA A 452 -7.31 7.46 10.06
C ALA A 452 -7.91 8.88 9.96
N TRP A 453 -7.79 9.69 11.01
CA TRP A 453 -8.28 11.06 11.01
C TRP A 453 -7.51 11.95 10.04
N ASN A 454 -6.19 11.79 9.92
CA ASN A 454 -5.39 12.55 8.96
C ASN A 454 -5.70 12.19 7.51
N LEU A 455 -5.96 10.91 7.23
CA LEU A 455 -6.27 10.44 5.87
C LEU A 455 -7.72 10.76 5.46
N PHE A 456 -8.67 10.62 6.38
CA PHE A 456 -10.10 10.58 6.04
C PHE A 456 -10.99 11.54 6.84
N GLY A 457 -10.44 12.31 7.78
CA GLY A 457 -11.21 13.19 8.67
C GLY A 457 -12.00 14.28 7.94
N ASN A 458 -11.58 14.64 6.72
CA ASN A 458 -12.26 15.60 5.85
C ASN A 458 -13.17 14.93 4.79
N CYS A 459 -13.26 13.61 4.76
CA CYS A 459 -14.14 12.90 3.82
C CYS A 459 -15.62 13.04 4.24
N PRO A 460 -16.55 13.17 3.27
CA PRO A 460 -17.98 13.18 3.57
C PRO A 460 -18.41 11.91 4.33
N PRO A 461 -19.13 12.03 5.46
CA PRO A 461 -19.51 10.87 6.27
C PRO A 461 -20.49 9.96 5.54
N GLY A 462 -20.46 8.66 5.85
CA GLY A 462 -21.34 7.65 5.26
C GLY A 462 -20.63 6.78 4.24
N TRP A 463 -21.35 6.37 3.19
CA TRP A 463 -20.81 5.53 2.12
C TRP A 463 -19.53 6.10 1.48
N PRO A 464 -19.44 7.42 1.14
CA PRO A 464 -18.24 7.96 0.51
C PRO A 464 -16.98 7.79 1.38
N LEU A 465 -17.13 7.87 2.70
CA LEU A 465 -16.03 7.65 3.63
C LEU A 465 -15.58 6.18 3.65
N VAL A 466 -16.51 5.22 3.72
CA VAL A 466 -16.14 3.79 3.68
C VAL A 466 -15.52 3.43 2.33
N GLN A 467 -16.03 3.97 1.23
CA GLN A 467 -15.44 3.79 -0.10
C GLN A 467 -14.02 4.37 -0.16
N ALA A 468 -13.78 5.58 0.37
CA ALA A 468 -12.44 6.17 0.42
C ALA A 468 -11.46 5.33 1.25
N ILE A 469 -11.94 4.70 2.34
CA ILE A 469 -11.16 3.73 3.13
C ILE A 469 -10.82 2.50 2.28
N CYS A 470 -11.80 1.92 1.58
CA CYS A 470 -11.57 0.79 0.67
C CYS A 470 -10.56 1.14 -0.42
N ASP A 471 -10.72 2.28 -1.08
CA ASP A 471 -9.82 2.78 -2.13
C ASP A 471 -8.39 2.93 -1.59
N HIS A 472 -8.24 3.52 -0.40
CA HIS A 472 -6.93 3.67 0.22
C HIS A 472 -6.30 2.31 0.53
N VAL A 473 -7.02 1.43 1.22
CA VAL A 473 -6.50 0.12 1.63
C VAL A 473 -6.17 -0.74 0.41
N HIS A 474 -7.01 -0.71 -0.63
CA HIS A 474 -6.78 -1.39 -1.90
C HIS A 474 -5.47 -0.97 -2.56
N ASN A 475 -5.21 0.34 -2.60
CA ASN A 475 -4.01 0.90 -3.22
C ASN A 475 -2.76 0.80 -2.33
N HIS A 476 -2.96 0.68 -1.00
CA HIS A 476 -1.90 0.68 -0.01
C HIS A 476 -1.33 -0.71 0.25
N ILE A 477 -2.17 -1.75 0.29
CA ILE A 477 -1.74 -3.13 0.49
C ILE A 477 -1.58 -3.82 -0.86
N ARG A 478 -0.40 -4.40 -1.11
CA ARG A 478 -0.19 -5.33 -2.22
C ARG A 478 -0.62 -6.74 -1.81
N PHE A 479 -1.51 -7.34 -2.60
CA PHE A 479 -1.91 -8.73 -2.37
C PHE A 479 -0.76 -9.69 -2.68
N SER A 480 -0.48 -10.62 -1.76
CA SER A 480 0.51 -11.69 -1.96
C SER A 480 0.23 -12.86 -1.02
N GLY A 481 0.06 -14.07 -1.58
CA GLY A 481 -0.20 -15.29 -0.83
C GLY A 481 0.94 -15.70 0.12
N ASP A 482 2.20 -15.41 -0.26
CA ASP A 482 3.41 -15.79 0.50
C ASP A 482 3.60 -15.01 1.80
N HIS A 483 2.77 -13.97 2.04
CA HIS A 483 2.88 -13.08 3.19
C HIS A 483 1.74 -13.25 4.20
N ALA A 484 1.02 -14.37 4.13
CA ALA A 484 0.05 -14.77 5.14
C ALA A 484 0.75 -15.01 6.48
N SER A 485 0.26 -14.37 7.54
CA SER A 485 0.70 -14.61 8.90
C SER A 485 -0.50 -14.54 9.84
N SER A 486 -0.66 -15.55 10.70
CA SER A 486 -1.77 -15.62 11.66
C SER A 486 -1.68 -14.55 12.75
N THR A 487 -0.49 -14.01 13.01
CA THR A 487 -0.25 -13.01 14.06
C THR A 487 -0.33 -11.57 13.57
N LYS A 488 -0.30 -11.36 12.25
CA LYS A 488 -0.34 -10.04 11.61
C LYS A 488 -1.63 -9.30 11.95
N SER A 489 -1.47 -8.06 12.37
CA SER A 489 -2.54 -7.14 12.73
C SER A 489 -2.81 -6.09 11.65
N ALA A 490 -3.87 -5.29 11.80
CA ALA A 490 -4.17 -4.15 10.93
C ALA A 490 -3.03 -3.12 10.94
N PHE A 491 -2.42 -2.86 12.10
CA PHE A 491 -1.27 -1.97 12.15
C PHE A 491 -0.10 -2.54 11.34
N ASP A 492 0.22 -3.82 11.51
CA ASP A 492 1.30 -4.46 10.75
C ASP A 492 1.00 -4.45 9.24
N ALA A 493 -0.23 -4.75 8.84
CA ALA A 493 -0.66 -4.68 7.44
C ALA A 493 -0.53 -3.28 6.84
N PHE A 494 -0.93 -2.25 7.59
CA PHE A 494 -0.71 -0.85 7.20
C PHE A 494 0.78 -0.53 7.10
N MET A 495 1.60 -1.04 8.01
CA MET A 495 3.02 -0.72 7.96
C MET A 495 3.75 -1.46 6.84
N GLU A 496 3.47 -2.74 6.64
CA GLU A 496 4.12 -3.58 5.65
C GLU A 496 3.68 -3.27 4.22
N GLY A 497 2.46 -2.75 4.01
CA GLY A 497 1.91 -2.47 2.68
C GLY A 497 1.73 -3.73 1.84
N ARG A 498 1.62 -4.91 2.48
CA ARG A 498 1.41 -6.20 1.82
C ARG A 498 0.69 -7.19 2.73
N GLY A 499 -0.14 -8.05 2.14
CA GLY A 499 -0.89 -9.04 2.89
C GLY A 499 -1.87 -9.83 2.03
N VAL A 500 -2.70 -10.61 2.70
CA VAL A 500 -3.78 -11.40 2.10
C VAL A 500 -5.15 -10.78 2.41
N CYS A 501 -6.25 -11.33 1.86
CA CYS A 501 -7.61 -10.79 2.02
C CYS A 501 -7.98 -10.45 3.47
N ARG A 502 -7.57 -11.28 4.43
CA ARG A 502 -7.73 -11.06 5.87
C ARG A 502 -7.16 -9.72 6.33
N ASP A 503 -5.97 -9.38 5.86
CA ASP A 503 -5.23 -8.19 6.28
C ASP A 503 -5.85 -6.91 5.69
N PHE A 504 -6.35 -6.98 4.45
CA PHE A 504 -7.15 -5.91 3.84
C PHE A 504 -8.42 -5.63 4.64
N ALA A 505 -9.16 -6.69 5.00
CA ALA A 505 -10.38 -6.55 5.79
C ALA A 505 -10.09 -5.95 7.17
N HIS A 506 -9.06 -6.43 7.90
CA HIS A 506 -8.69 -5.89 9.21
C HIS A 506 -8.28 -4.42 9.16
N LEU A 507 -7.49 -4.01 8.17
CA LEU A 507 -7.11 -2.61 8.03
C LEU A 507 -8.33 -1.71 7.75
N ALA A 508 -9.19 -2.11 6.81
CA ALA A 508 -10.40 -1.34 6.48
C ALA A 508 -11.36 -1.23 7.67
N ILE A 509 -11.58 -2.33 8.41
CA ILE A 509 -12.36 -2.34 9.65
C ILE A 509 -11.77 -1.37 10.67
N THR A 510 -10.45 -1.41 10.86
CA THR A 510 -9.79 -0.55 11.85
C THR A 510 -9.98 0.92 11.53
N PHE A 511 -9.82 1.33 10.27
CA PHE A 511 -10.08 2.70 9.85
C PHE A 511 -11.54 3.12 10.00
N CYS A 512 -12.50 2.23 9.66
CA CYS A 512 -13.92 2.49 9.91
C CYS A 512 -14.19 2.77 11.39
N ARG A 513 -13.67 1.92 12.28
CA ARG A 513 -13.84 2.06 13.74
C ARG A 513 -13.19 3.33 14.28
N CYS A 514 -11.99 3.69 13.80
CA CYS A 514 -11.32 4.95 14.16
C CYS A 514 -12.16 6.20 13.82
N LEU A 515 -13.06 6.08 12.84
CA LEU A 515 -13.91 7.15 12.34
C LEU A 515 -15.39 6.97 12.74
N ASN A 516 -15.61 6.18 13.81
CA ASN A 516 -16.90 5.94 14.45
C ASN A 516 -17.93 5.28 13.53
N ILE A 517 -17.50 4.39 12.64
CA ILE A 517 -18.38 3.54 11.83
C ILE A 517 -18.27 2.11 12.36
N PRO A 518 -19.37 1.50 12.85
CA PRO A 518 -19.35 0.10 13.26
C PRO A 518 -18.99 -0.76 12.06
N ALA A 519 -17.96 -1.59 12.22
CA ALA A 519 -17.45 -2.44 11.17
C ALA A 519 -17.09 -3.81 11.73
N ARG A 520 -17.41 -4.88 11.00
CA ARG A 520 -17.16 -6.25 11.43
C ARG A 520 -16.55 -7.09 10.31
N TYR A 521 -15.79 -8.09 10.72
CA TYR A 521 -15.09 -9.01 9.84
C TYR A 521 -16.02 -10.11 9.36
N CYS A 522 -15.93 -10.45 8.09
CA CYS A 522 -16.68 -11.52 7.45
C CYS A 522 -15.73 -12.44 6.69
N THR A 523 -16.04 -13.73 6.71
CA THR A 523 -15.28 -14.74 5.98
C THR A 523 -16.22 -15.75 5.35
N GLY A 524 -15.86 -16.25 4.16
CA GLY A 524 -16.72 -17.18 3.46
C GLY A 524 -16.22 -17.62 2.09
N TYR A 525 -17.12 -18.22 1.33
CA TYR A 525 -16.87 -18.67 -0.04
C TYR A 525 -17.12 -17.52 -1.02
N LEU A 526 -16.21 -17.38 -1.99
CA LEU A 526 -16.37 -16.44 -3.10
C LEU A 526 -15.67 -17.01 -4.34
N GLY A 527 -16.45 -17.21 -5.39
CA GLY A 527 -15.93 -17.69 -6.67
C GLY A 527 -15.63 -16.56 -7.64
N HIS A 528 -15.30 -16.94 -8.86
CA HIS A 528 -15.01 -16.04 -9.98
C HIS A 528 -16.27 -15.62 -10.77
N THR A 529 -17.46 -15.80 -10.23
CA THR A 529 -18.70 -15.42 -10.90
C THR A 529 -18.72 -13.93 -11.21
N GLY A 530 -18.99 -13.58 -12.47
CA GLY A 530 -19.10 -12.20 -12.91
C GLY A 530 -17.76 -11.49 -13.14
N ILE A 531 -16.63 -12.20 -13.14
CA ILE A 531 -15.33 -11.66 -13.54
C ILE A 531 -14.69 -12.45 -14.68
N SER A 532 -13.99 -11.72 -15.54
CA SER A 532 -13.43 -12.25 -16.79
C SER A 532 -12.15 -13.06 -16.60
N PHE A 533 -11.40 -12.83 -15.51
CA PHE A 533 -10.20 -13.57 -15.17
C PHE A 533 -9.71 -13.20 -13.76
N ASP A 534 -9.42 -14.18 -12.92
CA ASP A 534 -8.53 -14.05 -11.77
C ASP A 534 -7.58 -15.28 -11.83
N PRO A 535 -6.25 -15.08 -11.94
CA PRO A 535 -5.30 -16.18 -12.08
C PRO A 535 -5.08 -16.97 -10.78
N GLU A 536 -5.64 -16.54 -9.65
CA GLU A 536 -5.38 -17.14 -8.35
C GLU A 536 -6.25 -18.40 -8.09
N PRO A 537 -5.70 -19.42 -7.38
CA PRO A 537 -6.49 -20.58 -6.98
C PRO A 537 -7.64 -20.18 -6.05
N ILE A 538 -8.75 -20.93 -6.13
CA ILE A 538 -9.91 -20.72 -5.25
C ILE A 538 -9.49 -20.98 -3.80
N ASP A 539 -9.73 -20.00 -2.94
CA ASP A 539 -9.51 -20.05 -1.50
C ASP A 539 -10.73 -19.44 -0.79
N PHE A 540 -10.80 -19.55 0.53
CA PHE A 540 -11.72 -18.75 1.31
C PHE A 540 -11.40 -17.26 1.14
N SER A 541 -12.44 -16.45 1.13
CA SER A 541 -12.33 -15.01 1.02
C SER A 541 -12.70 -14.34 2.35
N ALA A 542 -12.06 -13.21 2.59
CA ALA A 542 -12.32 -12.35 3.73
C ALA A 542 -12.69 -10.96 3.23
N TRP A 543 -13.71 -10.38 3.85
CA TRP A 543 -14.20 -9.03 3.57
C TRP A 543 -14.72 -8.42 4.88
N PHE A 544 -15.37 -7.26 4.79
CA PHE A 544 -15.98 -6.66 5.96
C PHE A 544 -17.37 -6.11 5.66
N GLU A 545 -18.12 -5.88 6.72
CA GLU A 545 -19.38 -5.15 6.64
C GLU A 545 -19.29 -3.88 7.48
N ALA A 546 -19.86 -2.77 6.97
CA ALA A 546 -19.99 -1.51 7.69
C ALA A 546 -21.46 -1.17 7.93
N TYR A 547 -21.78 -0.67 9.12
CA TYR A 547 -23.14 -0.30 9.49
C TYR A 547 -23.43 1.15 9.09
N LEU A 548 -24.31 1.36 8.12
CA LEU A 548 -24.71 2.66 7.60
C LEU A 548 -26.23 2.71 7.49
N ASP A 549 -26.84 3.85 7.83
CA ASP A 549 -28.28 4.12 7.68
C ASP A 549 -29.20 2.97 8.16
N GLY A 550 -28.85 2.33 9.28
CA GLY A 550 -29.66 1.26 9.89
C GLY A 550 -29.37 -0.16 9.37
N ARG A 551 -28.39 -0.35 8.48
CA ARG A 551 -28.12 -1.64 7.83
C ARG A 551 -26.63 -1.94 7.68
N TRP A 552 -26.28 -3.23 7.69
CA TRP A 552 -24.95 -3.73 7.32
C TRP A 552 -24.80 -3.80 5.81
N TYR A 553 -23.75 -3.17 5.27
CA TYR A 553 -23.37 -3.21 3.87
C TYR A 553 -22.02 -3.88 3.68
N THR A 554 -21.91 -4.72 2.66
CA THR A 554 -20.67 -5.44 2.30
C THR A 554 -19.69 -4.51 1.61
N PHE A 555 -18.44 -4.56 2.05
CA PHE A 555 -17.31 -3.89 1.41
C PHE A 555 -16.12 -4.86 1.34
N ASP A 556 -15.29 -4.70 0.32
CA ASP A 556 -14.10 -5.53 0.12
C ASP A 556 -12.96 -4.68 -0.41
N ALA A 557 -11.98 -4.38 0.44
CA ALA A 557 -10.83 -3.58 0.06
C ALA A 557 -9.81 -4.34 -0.81
N ARG A 558 -9.81 -5.70 -0.82
CA ARG A 558 -8.91 -6.46 -1.70
C ARG A 558 -9.32 -6.30 -3.15
N PHE A 559 -10.59 -6.55 -3.47
CA PHE A 559 -11.07 -6.46 -4.86
C PHE A 559 -11.56 -5.06 -5.23
N ASN A 560 -12.04 -4.29 -4.24
CA ASN A 560 -12.56 -2.92 -4.38
C ASN A 560 -13.59 -2.73 -5.50
N THR A 561 -14.39 -3.78 -5.74
CA THR A 561 -15.49 -3.78 -6.69
C THR A 561 -16.60 -4.69 -6.16
N PRO A 562 -17.89 -4.37 -6.37
CA PRO A 562 -18.99 -5.24 -6.00
C PRO A 562 -18.87 -6.64 -6.62
N ARG A 563 -19.08 -7.68 -5.81
CA ARG A 563 -18.95 -9.08 -6.24
C ARG A 563 -20.31 -9.78 -6.26
N ILE A 564 -20.40 -10.85 -7.03
CA ILE A 564 -21.58 -11.73 -7.09
C ILE A 564 -21.26 -13.02 -6.33
N GLY A 565 -22.22 -13.55 -5.58
CA GLY A 565 -22.14 -14.91 -5.03
C GLY A 565 -21.27 -15.06 -3.78
N ARG A 566 -21.23 -14.05 -2.89
CA ARG A 566 -20.64 -14.22 -1.56
C ARG A 566 -21.51 -15.11 -0.70
N VAL A 567 -20.95 -16.23 -0.25
CA VAL A 567 -21.62 -17.10 0.73
C VAL A 567 -20.89 -16.97 2.08
N LEU A 568 -21.50 -16.22 2.99
CA LEU A 568 -20.97 -16.00 4.33
C LEU A 568 -20.88 -17.32 5.11
N ILE A 569 -19.71 -17.62 5.69
CA ILE A 569 -19.50 -18.72 6.64
C ILE A 569 -19.61 -18.19 8.06
N ALA A 570 -18.84 -17.14 8.36
CA ALA A 570 -18.77 -16.59 9.71
C ALA A 570 -18.47 -15.09 9.70
N ARG A 571 -18.90 -14.42 10.77
CA ARG A 571 -18.65 -13.00 11.06
C ARG A 571 -18.30 -12.80 12.53
N GLY A 572 -17.48 -11.80 12.81
CA GLY A 572 -17.07 -11.44 14.17
C GLY A 572 -16.39 -10.08 14.18
N ARG A 573 -15.80 -9.67 15.30
CA ARG A 573 -15.09 -8.38 15.35
C ARG A 573 -13.82 -8.42 14.51
N ASP A 574 -13.12 -9.54 14.52
CA ASP A 574 -11.98 -9.83 13.63
C ASP A 574 -11.79 -11.35 13.46
N ALA A 575 -10.69 -11.77 12.83
CA ALA A 575 -10.41 -13.18 12.59
C ALA A 575 -10.13 -14.00 13.86
N ALA A 576 -9.89 -13.36 15.02
CA ALA A 576 -9.71 -14.08 16.27
C ALA A 576 -11.03 -14.71 16.73
N ASP A 577 -12.16 -14.08 16.42
CA ASP A 577 -13.49 -14.61 16.75
C ASP A 577 -13.86 -15.79 15.82
N VAL A 578 -13.44 -15.75 14.54
CA VAL A 578 -13.93 -16.65 13.47
C VAL A 578 -12.87 -17.42 12.64
N PRO A 579 -11.92 -18.14 13.26
CA PRO A 579 -11.03 -19.03 12.52
C PRO A 579 -11.79 -20.26 11.98
N PHE A 580 -11.49 -20.70 10.75
CA PHE A 580 -12.09 -21.89 10.14
C PHE A 580 -11.84 -23.17 10.95
N LEU A 581 -10.64 -23.27 11.53
CA LEU A 581 -10.22 -24.34 12.42
C LEU A 581 -9.51 -23.70 13.61
N ARG A 582 -10.12 -23.79 14.79
CA ARG A 582 -9.48 -23.47 16.07
C ARG A 582 -9.10 -24.76 16.76
N SER A 583 -7.80 -24.99 16.94
CA SER A 583 -7.28 -26.10 17.72
C SER A 583 -6.86 -25.67 19.11
N PHE A 584 -7.08 -26.56 20.08
CA PHE A 584 -6.60 -26.42 21.45
C PHE A 584 -5.46 -27.40 21.70
N GLY A 585 -4.42 -27.29 20.86
CA GLY A 585 -3.28 -28.19 20.85
C GLY A 585 -2.44 -28.00 19.58
N GLU A 586 -1.26 -28.63 19.57
CA GLU A 586 -0.38 -28.62 18.41
C GLU A 586 -0.95 -29.45 17.27
N HIS A 587 -0.87 -28.90 16.06
CA HIS A 587 -1.31 -29.57 14.83
C HIS A 587 -0.53 -29.02 13.63
N GLN A 588 -0.52 -29.78 12.55
CA GLN A 588 0.02 -29.36 11.26
C GLN A 588 -1.05 -29.50 10.19
N LEU A 589 -1.39 -28.42 9.50
CA LEU A 589 -2.25 -28.46 8.31
C LEU A 589 -1.44 -29.03 7.14
N THR A 590 -1.90 -30.13 6.55
CA THR A 590 -1.21 -30.87 5.48
C THR A 590 -1.96 -30.86 4.15
N GLY A 591 -3.25 -30.48 4.15
CA GLY A 591 -4.05 -30.36 2.94
C GLY A 591 -5.13 -29.29 3.09
N PHE A 592 -5.35 -28.55 2.02
CA PHE A 592 -6.29 -27.43 2.02
C PHE A 592 -6.83 -27.23 0.60
N GLU A 593 -8.14 -27.31 0.45
CA GLU A 593 -8.85 -27.15 -0.82
C GLU A 593 -10.19 -26.46 -0.57
N VAL A 594 -10.54 -25.49 -1.40
CA VAL A 594 -11.81 -24.77 -1.36
C VAL A 594 -12.49 -24.89 -2.72
N ILE A 595 -13.80 -25.11 -2.69
CA ILE A 595 -14.66 -25.30 -3.86
C ILE A 595 -15.65 -24.14 -3.88
N THR A 596 -15.71 -23.40 -4.98
CA THR A 596 -16.76 -22.41 -5.23
C THR A 596 -17.04 -22.30 -6.71
N GLU A 597 -18.17 -22.87 -7.14
CA GLU A 597 -18.51 -23.02 -8.55
C GLU A 597 -19.97 -22.61 -8.77
N ALA A 598 -20.22 -21.72 -9.73
CA ALA A 598 -21.57 -21.47 -10.20
C ALA A 598 -22.04 -22.70 -11.00
N LEU A 599 -23.23 -23.20 -10.68
CA LEU A 599 -23.87 -24.28 -11.40
C LEU A 599 -24.71 -23.67 -12.53
N GLU A 600 -24.58 -24.24 -13.74
CA GLU A 600 -25.45 -23.90 -14.87
C GLU A 600 -26.92 -24.10 -14.45
N PRO A 601 -27.85 -23.21 -14.85
CA PRO A 601 -29.27 -23.44 -14.63
C PRO A 601 -29.67 -24.72 -15.38
N GLY A 602 -30.10 -25.74 -14.62
CA GLY A 602 -30.58 -27.00 -15.16
C GLY A 602 -31.96 -26.92 -15.81
#